data_AF-A0A4R9I0N0-F1
#
_entry.id   AF-A0A4R9I0N0-F1
#
_cell.length_a   1.000
_cell.length_b   1.000
_cell.length_c   1.000
_cell.angle_alpha   90.00
_cell.angle_beta   90.00
_cell.angle_gamma   90.00
#
_symmetry.space_group_name_H-M   'P 1'
#
loop_
_entity.id
_entity.type
_entity.pdbx_description
1 polymer ?
#
loop_
_entity_poly.entity_id
_entity_poly.type
_entity_poly.pdbx_seq_one_letter_code
_entity_poly.pdbx_strand_id
1 'polypeptide(L)'
;MSRALTSWVGQFIKSKTDYTAEEIVYFLEFIGYFFVFVFYYRYSKLYGTKEFALISTLFFILLIPWFSYLPRYMPLYFLYDTYSILFCVLLLYSIQTQSYSVFCILIFLATLNRETSLIFIFCYFLVHWKFTEKKSLFPKVFFLMFIWSGTKLFLHYLFMDKVGLVYQDQYVSNISFFTSAMYEIQNPSFFEAYYRVAFLFFPLFLIFPLFFKSNLAKLPFRLRRMLPVGWLVLLIYLYTANIYEYRIFTEFLPLYSLPLALIIRKRLEFAA
;
A
#
# COMPACT_ATOMS: atom_id res chain seq x y z
N MET A 1 16.37 7.71 -5.22
CA MET A 1 15.68 7.27 -3.97
C MET A 1 15.77 5.76 -3.91
N SER A 2 16.50 5.20 -2.94
CA SER A 2 16.91 3.78 -2.97
C SER A 2 15.85 2.84 -2.38
N ARG A 3 15.31 1.97 -3.23
CA ARG A 3 14.43 0.83 -2.88
C ARG A 3 15.32 -0.40 -2.85
N ALA A 4 15.62 -0.91 -1.65
CA ALA A 4 16.79 -1.78 -1.46
C ALA A 4 16.41 -3.24 -1.16
N LEU A 5 15.38 -3.47 -0.35
CA LEU A 5 15.09 -4.79 0.20
C LEU A 5 14.80 -5.85 -0.89
N THR A 6 13.82 -5.60 -1.75
CA THR A 6 13.43 -6.57 -2.81
C THR A 6 14.52 -6.77 -3.83
N SER A 7 15.27 -5.73 -4.17
CA SER A 7 16.46 -5.83 -5.04
C SER A 7 17.56 -6.68 -4.41
N TRP A 8 17.86 -6.51 -3.12
CA TRP A 8 18.84 -7.34 -2.42
C TRP A 8 18.41 -8.80 -2.33
N VAL A 9 17.13 -9.07 -2.08
CA VAL A 9 16.59 -10.44 -2.10
C VAL A 9 16.73 -11.07 -3.50
N GLY A 10 16.38 -10.32 -4.55
CA GLY A 10 16.54 -10.79 -5.93
C GLY A 10 18.00 -11.08 -6.29
N GLN A 11 18.92 -10.18 -5.89
CA GLN A 11 20.37 -10.38 -6.09
C GLN A 11 20.90 -11.59 -5.31
N PHE A 12 20.42 -11.79 -4.08
CA PHE A 12 20.78 -12.95 -3.28
C PHE A 12 20.33 -14.25 -3.96
N ILE A 13 19.08 -14.34 -4.42
CA ILE A 13 18.59 -15.52 -5.15
C ILE A 13 19.42 -15.74 -6.42
N LYS A 14 19.71 -14.67 -7.17
CA LYS A 14 20.54 -14.76 -8.38
C LYS A 14 21.95 -15.27 -8.09
N SER A 15 22.51 -14.95 -6.93
CA SER A 15 23.84 -15.44 -6.51
C SER A 15 23.85 -16.92 -6.12
N LYS A 16 22.67 -17.53 -5.92
CA LYS A 16 22.50 -18.91 -5.44
C LYS A 16 21.82 -19.83 -6.44
N THR A 17 21.38 -19.31 -7.57
CA THR A 17 20.56 -20.05 -8.55
C THR A 17 20.92 -19.62 -9.97
N ASP A 18 20.66 -20.51 -10.95
CA ASP A 18 20.86 -20.21 -12.36
C ASP A 18 19.67 -19.45 -12.99
N TYR A 19 18.64 -19.16 -12.19
CA TYR A 19 17.45 -18.44 -12.66
C TYR A 19 17.80 -17.11 -13.31
N THR A 20 17.16 -16.83 -14.43
CA THR A 20 17.17 -15.53 -15.08
C THR A 20 16.57 -14.47 -14.15
N ALA A 21 16.91 -13.20 -14.38
CA ALA A 21 16.32 -12.10 -13.59
C ALA A 21 14.78 -12.07 -13.69
N GLU A 22 14.24 -12.47 -14.84
CA GLU A 22 12.80 -12.57 -15.07
C GLU A 22 12.15 -13.66 -14.22
N GLU A 23 12.71 -14.87 -14.20
CA GLU A 23 12.21 -15.98 -13.37
C GLU A 23 12.22 -15.62 -11.88
N ILE A 24 13.25 -14.92 -11.42
CA ILE A 24 13.34 -14.44 -10.04
C ILE A 24 12.23 -13.43 -9.73
N VAL A 25 11.93 -12.51 -10.65
CA VAL A 25 10.84 -11.54 -10.48
C VAL A 25 9.50 -12.25 -10.37
N TYR A 26 9.15 -13.14 -11.30
CA TYR A 26 7.87 -13.87 -11.24
C TYR A 26 7.75 -14.73 -9.99
N PHE A 27 8.83 -15.40 -9.59
CA PHE A 27 8.86 -16.21 -8.37
C PHE A 27 8.59 -15.34 -7.13
N LEU A 28 9.26 -14.19 -7.03
CA LEU A 28 9.08 -13.26 -5.91
C LEU A 28 7.67 -12.63 -5.93
N GLU A 29 7.11 -12.29 -7.09
CA GLU A 29 5.74 -11.79 -7.19
C GLU A 29 4.70 -12.83 -6.76
N PHE A 30 4.85 -14.07 -7.23
CA PHE A 30 3.98 -15.17 -6.83
C PHE A 30 3.98 -15.36 -5.31
N ILE A 31 5.18 -15.42 -4.73
CA ILE A 31 5.35 -15.53 -3.27
C ILE A 31 4.77 -14.30 -2.56
N GLY A 32 5.04 -13.10 -3.09
CA GLY A 32 4.54 -11.84 -2.56
C GLY A 32 3.02 -11.84 -2.47
N TYR A 33 2.32 -12.11 -3.57
CA TYR A 33 0.86 -12.15 -3.60
C TYR A 33 0.28 -13.28 -2.73
N PHE A 34 0.89 -14.47 -2.74
CA PHE A 34 0.48 -15.55 -1.85
C PHE A 34 0.48 -15.08 -0.38
N PHE A 35 1.57 -14.46 0.08
CA PHE A 35 1.64 -13.93 1.45
C PHE A 35 0.69 -12.75 1.68
N VAL A 36 0.53 -11.85 0.71
CA VAL A 36 -0.45 -10.75 0.79
C VAL A 36 -1.83 -11.31 1.14
N PHE A 37 -2.30 -12.31 0.40
CA PHE A 37 -3.64 -12.86 0.60
C PHE A 37 -3.74 -13.69 1.89
N VAL A 38 -2.72 -14.47 2.24
CA VAL A 38 -2.70 -15.23 3.51
C VAL A 38 -2.76 -14.30 4.72
N PHE A 39 -1.96 -13.24 4.74
CA PHE A 39 -1.97 -12.30 5.86
C PHE A 39 -3.20 -11.39 5.85
N TYR A 40 -3.74 -11.06 4.68
CA TYR A 40 -4.97 -10.28 4.58
C TYR A 40 -6.18 -11.08 5.07
N TYR A 41 -6.22 -12.39 4.81
CA TYR A 41 -7.18 -13.30 5.41
C TYR A 41 -7.07 -13.30 6.94
N ARG A 42 -5.86 -13.45 7.48
CA ARG A 42 -5.61 -13.40 8.95
C ARG A 42 -6.04 -12.07 9.56
N TYR A 43 -5.79 -10.97 8.85
CA TYR A 43 -6.21 -9.63 9.25
C TYR A 43 -7.73 -9.47 9.27
N SER A 44 -8.41 -9.91 8.21
CA SER A 44 -9.87 -9.87 8.11
C SER A 44 -10.56 -10.72 9.17
N LYS A 45 -9.94 -11.85 9.54
CA LYS A 45 -10.43 -12.75 10.60
C LYS A 45 -10.47 -12.12 11.99
N LEU A 46 -9.74 -11.01 12.23
CA LEU A 46 -9.85 -10.26 13.49
C LEU A 46 -11.23 -9.61 13.68
N TYR A 47 -12.04 -9.49 12.62
CA TYR A 47 -13.29 -8.72 12.61
C TYR A 47 -14.52 -9.52 12.18
N GLY A 48 -14.39 -10.82 11.96
CA GLY A 48 -15.50 -11.64 11.50
C GLY A 48 -15.20 -13.14 11.50
N THR A 49 -16.10 -13.89 10.88
CA THR A 49 -15.98 -15.35 10.76
C THR A 49 -14.96 -15.75 9.70
N LYS A 50 -14.67 -17.05 9.58
CA LYS A 50 -13.77 -17.57 8.54
C LYS A 50 -14.31 -17.28 7.13
N GLU A 51 -15.63 -17.38 6.95
CA GLU A 51 -16.33 -17.12 5.69
C GLU A 51 -16.21 -15.64 5.32
N PHE A 52 -16.42 -14.73 6.28
CA PHE A 52 -16.21 -13.30 6.05
C PHE A 52 -14.75 -13.01 5.66
N ALA A 53 -13.77 -13.60 6.34
CA ALA A 53 -12.37 -13.38 6.02
C ALA A 53 -12.02 -13.86 4.60
N LEU A 54 -12.60 -14.98 4.15
CA LEU A 54 -12.46 -15.46 2.78
C LEU A 54 -13.09 -14.47 1.77
N ILE A 55 -14.35 -14.07 1.99
CA ILE A 55 -15.05 -13.13 1.12
C ILE A 55 -14.32 -11.79 1.05
N SER A 56 -13.83 -11.28 2.18
CA SER A 56 -13.06 -10.03 2.21
C SER A 56 -11.75 -10.15 1.44
N THR A 57 -11.09 -11.31 1.50
CA THR A 57 -9.85 -11.57 0.75
C THR A 57 -10.13 -11.64 -0.75
N LEU A 58 -11.20 -12.31 -1.17
CA LEU A 58 -11.65 -12.34 -2.57
C LEU A 58 -12.02 -10.92 -3.05
N PHE A 59 -12.75 -10.16 -2.24
CA PHE A 59 -13.06 -8.76 -2.53
C PHE A 59 -11.77 -7.94 -2.72
N PHE A 60 -10.77 -8.13 -1.87
CA PHE A 60 -9.48 -7.45 -2.00
C PHE A 60 -8.72 -7.87 -3.27
N ILE A 61 -8.69 -9.16 -3.62
CA ILE A 61 -8.11 -9.66 -4.88
C ILE A 61 -8.73 -8.94 -6.08
N LEU A 62 -10.06 -8.75 -6.08
CA LEU A 62 -10.79 -8.08 -7.15
C LEU A 62 -10.55 -6.56 -7.20
N LEU A 63 -10.17 -5.94 -6.08
CA LEU A 63 -9.84 -4.51 -6.02
C LEU A 63 -8.41 -4.21 -6.49
N ILE A 64 -7.49 -5.17 -6.36
CA ILE A 64 -6.15 -5.00 -6.90
C ILE A 64 -6.29 -4.90 -8.43
N PRO A 65 -5.81 -3.81 -9.04
CA PRO A 65 -5.94 -3.62 -10.47
C PRO A 65 -5.27 -4.75 -11.24
N TRP A 66 -5.93 -5.22 -12.28
CA TRP A 66 -5.48 -6.36 -13.07
C TRP A 66 -4.05 -6.21 -13.61
N PHE A 67 -3.63 -4.98 -13.97
CA PHE A 67 -2.26 -4.70 -14.42
C PHE A 67 -1.20 -4.93 -13.33
N SER A 68 -1.58 -4.94 -12.05
CA SER A 68 -0.68 -5.29 -10.94
C SER A 68 -0.38 -6.80 -10.91
N TYR A 69 -1.20 -7.63 -11.57
CA TYR A 69 -0.94 -9.06 -11.78
C TYR A 69 -0.16 -9.35 -13.07
N LEU A 70 0.04 -8.34 -13.93
CA LEU A 70 0.62 -8.48 -15.26
C LEU A 70 1.74 -7.45 -15.51
N PRO A 71 2.91 -7.62 -14.84
CA PRO A 71 3.99 -6.63 -14.80
C PRO A 71 4.55 -6.20 -16.15
N ARG A 72 4.43 -7.07 -17.17
CA ARG A 72 4.99 -6.82 -18.51
C ARG A 72 4.06 -6.11 -19.47
N TYR A 73 2.76 -6.05 -19.17
CA TYR A 73 1.79 -5.45 -20.09
C TYR A 73 1.63 -3.94 -19.88
N MET A 74 2.12 -3.39 -18.77
CA MET A 74 2.20 -1.95 -18.54
C MET A 74 3.51 -1.59 -17.82
N PRO A 75 4.28 -0.57 -18.29
CA PRO A 75 5.54 -0.11 -17.66
C PRO A 75 5.34 0.58 -16.29
N LEU A 76 4.21 0.32 -15.64
CA LEU A 76 3.73 0.96 -14.43
C LEU A 76 3.87 0.06 -13.20
N TYR A 77 4.45 -1.14 -13.27
CA TYR A 77 4.53 -2.04 -12.12
C TYR A 77 5.97 -2.45 -11.82
N PHE A 78 6.32 -2.47 -10.54
CA PHE A 78 7.65 -2.89 -10.09
C PHE A 78 7.50 -3.88 -8.95
N LEU A 79 8.44 -4.82 -8.86
CA LEU A 79 8.45 -5.90 -7.86
C LEU A 79 8.22 -5.42 -6.42
N TYR A 80 8.75 -4.25 -6.04
CA TYR A 80 8.57 -3.71 -4.68
C TYR A 80 7.14 -3.26 -4.36
N ASP A 81 6.25 -3.09 -5.34
CA ASP A 81 4.85 -2.72 -5.12
C ASP A 81 4.10 -3.88 -4.44
N THR A 82 4.32 -5.13 -4.88
CA THR A 82 3.71 -6.33 -4.25
C THR A 82 4.06 -6.40 -2.77
N TYR A 83 5.34 -6.18 -2.45
CA TYR A 83 5.82 -6.24 -1.07
C TYR A 83 5.40 -5.02 -0.25
N SER A 84 5.12 -3.88 -0.89
CA SER A 84 4.53 -2.72 -0.22
C SER A 84 3.09 -3.00 0.21
N ILE A 85 2.31 -3.68 -0.63
CA ILE A 85 0.98 -4.21 -0.24
C ILE A 85 1.14 -5.20 0.93
N LEU A 86 2.11 -6.13 0.87
CA LEU A 86 2.36 -7.08 1.95
C LEU A 86 2.67 -6.38 3.28
N PHE A 87 3.59 -5.41 3.26
CA PHE A 87 3.92 -4.64 4.46
C PHE A 87 2.73 -3.82 4.96
N CYS A 88 1.90 -3.27 4.07
CA CYS A 88 0.65 -2.62 4.45
C CYS A 88 -0.25 -3.56 5.25
N VAL A 89 -0.51 -4.76 4.74
CA VAL A 89 -1.31 -5.77 5.45
C VAL A 89 -0.69 -6.14 6.80
N LEU A 90 0.61 -6.43 6.84
CA LEU A 90 1.31 -6.84 8.05
C LEU A 90 1.33 -5.74 9.12
N LEU A 91 1.57 -4.49 8.72
CA LEU A 91 1.56 -3.33 9.61
C LEU A 91 0.16 -3.06 10.15
N LEU A 92 -0.87 -3.11 9.31
CA LEU A 92 -2.27 -3.01 9.77
C LEU A 92 -2.61 -4.13 10.75
N TYR A 93 -2.26 -5.37 10.44
CA TYR A 93 -2.44 -6.51 11.33
C TYR A 93 -1.74 -6.32 12.68
N SER A 94 -0.49 -5.87 12.65
CA SER A 94 0.32 -5.61 13.85
C SER A 94 -0.25 -4.48 14.72
N ILE A 95 -0.78 -3.41 14.11
CA ILE A 95 -1.50 -2.34 14.84
C ILE A 95 -2.70 -2.93 15.61
N GLN A 96 -3.47 -3.83 14.98
CA GLN A 96 -4.65 -4.39 15.64
C GLN A 96 -4.32 -5.40 16.74
N THR A 97 -3.28 -6.20 16.53
CA THR A 97 -2.77 -7.16 17.52
C THR A 97 -1.91 -6.51 18.61
N GLN A 98 -1.61 -5.21 18.49
CA GLN A 98 -0.90 -4.39 19.47
C GLN A 98 0.54 -4.84 19.77
N SER A 99 1.16 -5.62 18.89
CA SER A 99 2.54 -6.05 19.07
C SER A 99 3.52 -4.97 18.61
N TYR A 100 3.96 -4.12 19.54
CA TYR A 100 4.87 -3.00 19.25
C TYR A 100 6.21 -3.44 18.66
N SER A 101 6.82 -4.50 19.21
CA SER A 101 8.12 -4.99 18.72
C SER A 101 8.03 -5.49 17.29
N VAL A 102 6.96 -6.24 16.95
CA VAL A 102 6.70 -6.68 15.58
C VAL A 102 6.46 -5.47 14.67
N PHE A 103 5.71 -4.46 15.14
CA PHE A 103 5.48 -3.23 14.39
C PHE A 103 6.78 -2.49 14.07
N CYS A 104 7.72 -2.41 15.03
CA CYS A 104 9.03 -1.78 14.82
C CYS A 104 9.85 -2.51 13.73
N ILE A 105 9.92 -3.85 13.81
CA ILE A 105 10.62 -4.68 12.82
C ILE A 105 9.99 -4.48 11.43
N LEU A 106 8.66 -4.50 11.35
CA LEU A 106 7.94 -4.30 10.10
C LEU A 106 8.15 -2.89 9.54
N ILE A 107 8.17 -1.84 10.37
CA ILE A 107 8.48 -0.47 9.93
C ILE A 107 9.88 -0.39 9.34
N PHE A 108 10.88 -0.98 10.01
CA PHE A 108 12.25 -1.02 9.49
C PHE A 108 12.30 -1.69 8.10
N LEU A 109 11.74 -2.90 7.96
CA LEU A 109 11.71 -3.64 6.70
C LEU A 109 10.90 -2.92 5.61
N ALA A 110 9.74 -2.37 5.98
CA ALA A 110 8.92 -1.59 5.07
C ALA A 110 9.64 -0.32 4.60
N THR A 111 10.43 0.32 5.46
CA THR A 111 11.23 1.51 5.11
C THR A 111 12.36 1.18 4.14
N LEU A 112 13.00 0.00 4.30
CA LEU A 112 13.99 -0.52 3.34
C LEU A 112 13.37 -0.79 1.96
N ASN A 113 12.07 -1.08 1.91
CA ASN A 113 11.33 -1.29 0.68
C ASN A 113 10.83 0.03 0.06
N ARG A 114 10.19 0.90 0.88
CA ARG A 114 9.55 2.14 0.42
C ARG A 114 9.41 3.22 1.51
N GLU A 115 9.53 4.48 1.12
CA GLU A 115 9.32 5.67 1.98
C GLU A 115 7.91 5.78 2.54
N THR A 116 6.91 5.32 1.79
CA THR A 116 5.48 5.45 2.10
C THR A 116 5.10 4.74 3.41
N SER A 117 5.97 3.88 3.94
CA SER A 117 5.88 3.26 5.27
C SER A 117 5.71 4.25 6.43
N LEU A 118 6.13 5.51 6.27
CA LEU A 118 5.93 6.60 7.24
C LEU A 118 4.45 6.76 7.62
N ILE A 119 3.55 6.52 6.66
CA ILE A 119 2.10 6.62 6.85
C ILE A 119 1.60 5.71 7.99
N PHE A 120 2.21 4.54 8.19
CA PHE A 120 1.80 3.62 9.25
C PHE A 120 2.19 4.10 10.64
N ILE A 121 3.19 4.97 10.79
CA ILE A 121 3.51 5.63 12.07
C ILE A 121 2.36 6.56 12.47
N PHE A 122 1.80 7.29 11.51
CA PHE A 122 0.59 8.10 11.74
C PHE A 122 -0.62 7.22 12.07
N CYS A 123 -0.83 6.11 11.35
CA CYS A 123 -1.88 5.14 11.69
C CYS A 123 -1.73 4.63 13.13
N TYR A 124 -0.51 4.24 13.53
CA TYR A 124 -0.20 3.78 14.89
C TYR A 124 -0.57 4.84 15.94
N PHE A 125 -0.12 6.08 15.73
CA PHE A 125 -0.43 7.19 16.62
C PHE A 125 -1.94 7.41 16.75
N LEU A 126 -2.67 7.50 15.64
CA LEU A 126 -4.11 7.77 15.63
C LEU A 126 -4.93 6.65 16.28
N VAL A 127 -4.54 5.39 16.08
CA VAL A 127 -5.20 4.24 16.71
C VAL A 127 -4.97 4.28 18.21
N HIS A 128 -3.74 4.47 18.67
CA HIS A 128 -3.39 4.37 20.09
C HIS A 128 -3.63 5.64 20.91
N TRP A 129 -3.86 6.80 20.29
CA TRP A 129 -4.05 8.10 20.96
C TRP A 129 -5.07 8.09 22.10
N LYS A 130 -6.13 7.29 21.98
CA LYS A 130 -7.20 7.19 22.99
C LYS A 130 -7.09 5.97 23.92
N PHE A 131 -6.23 5.02 23.61
CA PHE A 131 -6.10 3.76 24.36
C PHE A 131 -4.82 3.66 25.19
N THR A 132 -3.87 4.57 24.97
CA THR A 132 -2.56 4.54 25.62
C THR A 132 -2.28 5.92 26.22
N GLU A 133 -1.69 5.93 27.42
CA GLU A 133 -1.27 7.17 28.05
C GLU A 133 -0.26 7.91 27.16
N LYS A 134 -0.41 9.24 27.04
CA LYS A 134 0.44 10.07 26.19
C LYS A 134 1.94 9.89 26.50
N LYS A 135 2.28 9.77 27.79
CA LYS A 135 3.66 9.56 28.26
C LYS A 135 4.27 8.24 27.75
N SER A 136 3.46 7.22 27.47
CA SER A 136 3.91 5.95 26.87
C SER A 136 3.85 5.98 25.34
N LEU A 137 2.88 6.68 24.76
CA LEU A 137 2.69 6.73 23.31
C LEU A 137 3.75 7.58 22.60
N PHE A 138 4.08 8.77 23.12
CA PHE A 138 5.03 9.68 22.46
C PHE A 138 6.43 9.08 22.31
N PRO A 139 7.05 8.45 23.33
CA PRO A 139 8.34 7.78 23.17
C PRO A 139 8.29 6.68 22.11
N LYS A 140 7.20 5.90 22.06
CA LYS A 140 7.02 4.85 21.05
C LYS A 140 6.98 5.40 19.64
N VAL A 141 6.24 6.49 19.42
CA VAL A 141 6.15 7.15 18.10
C VAL A 141 7.46 7.82 17.74
N PHE A 142 8.14 8.45 18.69
CA PHE A 142 9.46 9.04 18.48
C PHE A 142 10.49 7.97 18.07
N PHE A 143 10.49 6.81 18.73
CA PHE A 143 11.34 5.69 18.36
C PHE A 143 11.02 5.15 16.96
N LEU A 144 9.75 5.06 16.56
CA LEU A 144 9.37 4.68 15.20
C LEU A 144 9.86 5.69 14.16
N MET A 145 9.77 6.99 14.45
CA MET A 145 10.34 8.05 13.60
C MET A 145 11.86 7.95 13.51
N PHE A 146 12.54 7.60 14.61
CA PHE A 146 13.98 7.36 14.62
C PHE A 146 14.36 6.15 13.76
N ILE A 147 13.63 5.03 13.86
CA ILE A 147 13.83 3.87 12.96
C ILE A 147 13.68 4.31 11.50
N TRP A 148 12.56 4.97 11.16
CA TRP A 148 12.28 5.35 9.77
C TRP A 148 13.34 6.31 9.21
N SER A 149 13.65 7.39 9.95
CA SER A 149 14.64 8.38 9.53
C SER A 149 16.05 7.80 9.49
N GLY A 150 16.43 7.01 10.50
CA GLY A 150 17.71 6.31 10.56
C GLY A 150 17.91 5.36 9.37
N THR A 151 16.89 4.56 9.03
CA THR A 151 16.94 3.70 7.84
C THR A 151 17.06 4.53 6.56
N LYS A 152 16.33 5.64 6.43
CA LYS A 152 16.42 6.50 5.23
C LYS A 152 17.77 7.19 5.11
N LEU A 153 18.34 7.68 6.21
CA LEU A 153 19.67 8.28 6.24
C LEU A 153 20.73 7.22 5.89
N PHE A 154 20.65 6.04 6.51
CA PHE A 154 21.54 4.91 6.19
C PHE A 154 21.52 4.58 4.68
N LEU A 155 20.33 4.45 4.11
CA LEU A 155 20.16 4.21 2.68
C LEU A 155 20.70 5.37 1.84
N HIS A 156 20.44 6.62 2.23
CA HIS A 156 20.97 7.78 1.52
C HIS A 156 22.50 7.75 1.44
N TYR A 157 23.19 7.51 2.56
CA TYR A 157 24.66 7.41 2.58
C TYR A 157 25.18 6.20 1.80
N LEU A 158 24.50 5.05 1.88
CA LEU A 158 24.90 3.84 1.15
C LEU A 158 24.82 4.01 -0.39
N PHE A 159 23.91 4.87 -0.86
CA PHE A 159 23.66 5.10 -2.28
C PHE A 159 24.07 6.51 -2.74
N MET A 160 24.81 7.27 -1.94
CA MET A 160 25.17 8.67 -2.21
C MET A 160 25.97 8.83 -3.49
N ASP A 161 26.86 7.87 -3.79
CA ASP A 161 27.68 7.85 -5.01
C ASP A 161 26.93 7.31 -6.25
N LYS A 162 25.73 6.76 -6.06
CA LYS A 162 24.87 6.22 -7.13
C LYS A 162 23.77 7.22 -7.46
N VAL A 163 24.15 8.43 -7.87
CA VAL A 163 23.22 9.48 -8.30
C VAL A 163 22.62 9.11 -9.67
N GLY A 164 21.49 8.40 -9.65
CA GLY A 164 20.62 8.30 -10.82
C GLY A 164 19.76 9.56 -10.94
N LEU A 165 19.97 10.35 -11.99
CA LEU A 165 19.23 11.56 -12.39
C LEU A 165 17.70 11.37 -12.62
N VAL A 166 17.15 10.19 -12.33
CA VAL A 166 15.87 9.71 -12.87
C VAL A 166 14.62 10.27 -12.16
N TYR A 167 14.76 10.96 -11.02
CA TYR A 167 13.59 11.35 -10.20
C TYR A 167 13.43 12.85 -9.94
N GLN A 168 14.23 13.73 -10.56
CA GLN A 168 14.16 15.17 -10.29
C GLN A 168 13.19 15.96 -11.21
N ASP A 169 12.71 15.37 -12.31
CA ASP A 169 11.93 16.11 -13.33
C ASP A 169 10.41 15.87 -13.32
N GLN A 170 9.86 15.19 -12.30
CA GLN A 170 8.44 14.79 -12.32
C GLN A 170 7.43 15.94 -12.10
N TYR A 171 7.86 17.10 -11.60
CA TYR A 171 6.95 18.25 -11.44
C TYR A 171 6.60 18.91 -12.79
N VAL A 172 7.55 18.95 -13.74
CA VAL A 172 7.30 19.48 -15.10
C VAL A 172 6.59 18.43 -15.97
N SER A 173 6.78 17.14 -15.71
CA SER A 173 6.13 16.06 -16.47
C SER A 173 4.61 15.95 -16.26
N ASN A 174 4.08 16.51 -15.17
CA ASN A 174 2.65 16.42 -14.85
C ASN A 174 1.79 17.33 -15.71
N ILE A 175 2.29 18.53 -16.06
CA ILE A 175 1.62 19.42 -17.02
C ILE A 175 1.79 18.85 -18.43
N SER A 176 2.98 18.33 -18.74
CA SER A 176 3.20 17.70 -20.03
C SER A 176 2.39 16.42 -20.19
N PHE A 177 1.97 15.70 -19.14
CA PHE A 177 1.14 14.49 -19.25
C PHE A 177 -0.28 14.78 -19.79
N PHE A 178 -0.87 15.92 -19.39
CA PHE A 178 -2.16 16.35 -19.94
C PHE A 178 -2.05 16.82 -21.39
N THR A 179 -0.86 17.20 -21.84
CA THR A 179 -0.59 17.69 -23.21
C THR A 179 0.23 16.72 -24.06
N SER A 180 0.76 15.64 -23.50
CA SER A 180 1.63 14.68 -24.19
C SER A 180 0.76 13.66 -24.89
N ALA A 181 0.84 13.65 -26.22
CA ALA A 181 0.34 12.56 -27.02
C ALA A 181 1.07 11.27 -26.64
N MET A 182 0.28 10.22 -26.41
CA MET A 182 0.63 8.80 -26.46
C MET A 182 2.07 8.45 -26.06
N TYR A 183 2.32 8.21 -24.76
CA TYR A 183 3.34 7.24 -24.42
C TYR A 183 2.80 5.86 -24.81
N GLU A 184 3.42 5.28 -25.84
CA GLU A 184 3.23 3.99 -26.48
C GLU A 184 2.65 2.88 -25.57
N ILE A 185 1.33 2.87 -25.37
CA ILE A 185 0.60 1.65 -25.10
C ILE A 185 0.37 1.01 -26.46
N GLN A 186 1.05 -0.10 -26.76
CA GLN A 186 1.05 -0.77 -28.08
C GLN A 186 -0.32 -1.36 -28.51
N ASN A 187 -1.47 -0.98 -27.92
CA ASN A 187 -2.86 -1.17 -28.41
C ASN A 187 -3.92 -0.80 -27.33
N PRO A 188 -5.18 -0.48 -27.67
CA PRO A 188 -5.70 0.58 -28.55
C PRO A 188 -6.46 1.67 -27.76
N SER A 189 -6.67 2.81 -28.40
CA SER A 189 -7.33 4.06 -27.94
C SER A 189 -8.69 3.94 -27.21
N PHE A 190 -9.40 2.81 -27.32
CA PHE A 190 -10.70 2.62 -26.66
C PHE A 190 -10.59 2.43 -25.14
N PHE A 191 -9.53 1.75 -24.68
CA PHE A 191 -9.34 1.53 -23.25
C PHE A 191 -8.76 2.76 -22.54
N GLU A 192 -8.21 3.72 -23.27
CA GLU A 192 -7.46 4.84 -22.72
C GLU A 192 -8.35 5.81 -21.92
N ALA A 193 -9.50 6.22 -22.47
CA ALA A 193 -10.44 7.08 -21.76
C ALA A 193 -11.05 6.38 -20.54
N TYR A 194 -11.42 5.09 -20.70
CA TYR A 194 -11.89 4.26 -19.61
C TYR A 194 -10.85 4.15 -18.49
N TYR A 195 -9.58 3.89 -18.84
CA TYR A 195 -8.49 3.84 -17.87
C TYR A 195 -8.30 5.19 -17.19
N ARG A 196 -8.17 6.30 -17.91
CA ARG A 196 -7.94 7.62 -17.30
C ARG A 196 -9.06 8.02 -16.35
N VAL A 197 -10.32 7.79 -16.73
CA VAL A 197 -11.50 8.06 -15.89
C VAL A 197 -11.53 7.09 -14.70
N ALA A 198 -11.38 5.78 -14.93
CA ALA A 198 -11.35 4.80 -13.85
C ALA A 198 -10.20 5.07 -12.87
N PHE A 199 -9.00 5.39 -13.33
CA PHE A 199 -7.85 5.71 -12.49
C PHE A 199 -8.12 6.92 -11.59
N LEU A 200 -8.62 8.03 -12.17
CA LEU A 200 -8.87 9.25 -11.40
C LEU A 200 -10.01 9.07 -10.39
N PHE A 201 -11.10 8.42 -10.80
CA PHE A 201 -12.31 8.34 -9.99
C PHE A 201 -12.39 7.11 -9.10
N PHE A 202 -11.67 6.02 -9.39
CA PHE A 202 -11.72 4.80 -8.58
C PHE A 202 -11.29 5.03 -7.13
N PRO A 203 -10.17 5.73 -6.83
CA PRO A 203 -9.81 6.05 -5.45
C PRO A 203 -10.90 6.88 -4.75
N LEU A 204 -11.51 7.82 -5.47
CA LEU A 204 -12.61 8.62 -4.95
C LEU A 204 -13.83 7.75 -4.61
N PHE A 205 -14.29 6.92 -5.56
CA PHE A 205 -15.44 6.05 -5.35
C PHE A 205 -15.20 4.97 -4.30
N LEU A 206 -13.96 4.49 -4.17
CA LEU A 206 -13.60 3.49 -3.17
C LEU A 206 -13.61 4.10 -1.77
N ILE A 207 -13.00 5.27 -1.57
CA ILE A 207 -12.81 5.83 -0.24
C ILE A 207 -14.04 6.66 0.21
N PHE A 208 -14.72 7.37 -0.69
CA PHE A 208 -15.84 8.27 -0.34
C PHE A 208 -16.93 7.60 0.53
N PRO A 209 -17.38 6.36 0.25
CA PRO A 209 -18.35 5.67 1.09
C PRO A 209 -17.90 5.49 2.55
N LEU A 210 -16.59 5.42 2.81
CA LEU A 210 -16.03 5.24 4.15
C LEU A 210 -16.28 6.43 5.06
N PHE A 211 -16.55 7.62 4.52
CA PHE A 211 -16.70 8.85 5.29
C PHE A 211 -18.15 9.26 5.58
N PHE A 212 -19.13 8.54 5.04
CA PHE A 212 -20.52 8.75 5.44
C PHE A 212 -20.71 8.39 6.91
N LYS A 213 -21.33 9.29 7.70
CA LYS A 213 -21.59 9.09 9.13
C LYS A 213 -22.25 7.74 9.43
N SER A 214 -23.22 7.33 8.61
CA SER A 214 -23.94 6.05 8.73
C SER A 214 -23.05 4.82 8.48
N ASN A 215 -21.99 4.95 7.68
CA ASN A 215 -21.02 3.88 7.43
C ASN A 215 -19.92 3.88 8.50
N LEU A 216 -19.42 5.05 8.90
CA LEU A 216 -18.43 5.19 9.98
C LEU A 216 -18.93 4.59 11.31
N ALA A 217 -20.23 4.70 11.59
CA ALA A 217 -20.84 4.11 12.79
C ALA A 217 -20.82 2.58 12.80
N LYS A 218 -20.70 1.92 11.63
CA LYS A 218 -20.66 0.45 11.51
C LYS A 218 -19.26 -0.13 11.71
N LEU A 219 -18.23 0.72 11.73
CA LEU A 219 -16.84 0.28 11.79
C LEU A 219 -16.36 0.17 13.25
N PRO A 220 -15.57 -0.88 13.55
CA PRO A 220 -14.82 -0.95 14.80
C PRO A 220 -14.00 0.32 15.04
N PHE A 221 -13.94 0.77 16.29
CA PHE A 221 -13.33 2.05 16.64
C PHE A 221 -11.88 2.18 16.15
N ARG A 222 -11.08 1.12 16.28
CA ARG A 222 -9.68 1.11 15.83
C ARG A 222 -9.56 1.30 14.32
N LEU A 223 -10.39 0.62 13.52
CA LEU A 223 -10.42 0.82 12.06
C LEU A 223 -10.82 2.24 11.69
N ARG A 224 -11.88 2.75 12.34
CA ARG A 224 -12.36 4.12 12.14
C ARG A 224 -11.28 5.18 12.39
N ARG A 225 -10.38 4.95 13.35
CA ARG A 225 -9.29 5.88 13.69
C ARG A 225 -8.19 5.94 12.64
N MET A 226 -8.04 4.91 11.81
CA MET A 226 -7.05 4.91 10.71
C MET A 226 -7.57 5.61 9.47
N LEU A 227 -8.90 5.66 9.25
CA LEU A 227 -9.50 6.24 8.04
C LEU A 227 -9.09 7.68 7.69
N PRO A 228 -8.82 8.60 8.64
CA PRO A 228 -8.33 9.94 8.29
C PRO A 228 -7.03 9.93 7.49
N VAL A 229 -6.20 8.90 7.66
CA VAL A 229 -4.98 8.71 6.84
C VAL A 229 -5.34 8.44 5.38
N GLY A 230 -6.51 7.85 5.13
CA GLY A 230 -7.02 7.65 3.78
C GLY A 230 -7.24 8.95 3.01
N TRP A 231 -7.67 10.01 3.69
CA TRP A 231 -7.75 11.33 3.08
C TRP A 231 -6.38 11.87 2.71
N LEU A 232 -5.36 11.67 3.56
CA LEU A 232 -4.01 12.10 3.25
C LEU A 232 -3.46 11.37 2.02
N VAL A 233 -3.63 10.05 1.94
CA VAL A 233 -3.22 9.27 0.76
C VAL A 233 -3.97 9.73 -0.50
N LEU A 234 -5.27 9.98 -0.40
CA LEU A 234 -6.07 10.48 -1.51
C LEU A 234 -5.62 11.89 -1.95
N LEU A 235 -5.32 12.78 -1.01
CA LEU A 235 -4.81 14.12 -1.31
C LEU A 235 -3.44 14.05 -1.98
N ILE A 236 -2.53 13.18 -1.52
CA ILE A 236 -1.23 12.96 -2.16
C ILE A 236 -1.44 12.43 -3.59
N TYR A 237 -2.36 11.47 -3.76
CA TYR A 237 -2.72 10.93 -5.08
C TYR A 237 -3.27 12.01 -6.02
N LEU A 238 -4.21 12.84 -5.55
CA LEU A 238 -4.82 13.92 -6.35
C LEU A 238 -3.85 15.07 -6.63
N TYR A 239 -2.97 15.39 -5.67
CA TYR A 239 -1.97 16.45 -5.83
C TYR A 239 -0.91 16.08 -6.87
N THR A 240 -0.50 14.82 -6.89
CA THR A 240 0.49 14.33 -7.86
C THR A 240 -0.15 13.99 -9.22
N ALA A 241 -1.44 13.62 -9.25
CA ALA A 241 -2.28 13.42 -10.44
C ALA A 241 -1.63 12.57 -11.56
N ASN A 242 -0.74 11.66 -11.19
CA ASN A 242 0.05 10.88 -12.12
C ASN A 242 -0.39 9.41 -12.10
N ILE A 243 -0.50 8.76 -13.26
CA ILE A 243 -0.84 7.33 -13.35
C ILE A 243 0.18 6.44 -12.62
N TYR A 244 1.45 6.88 -12.55
CA TYR A 244 2.48 6.23 -11.72
C TYR A 244 2.15 6.29 -10.21
N GLU A 245 1.34 7.24 -9.77
CA GLU A 245 0.96 7.43 -8.36
C GLU A 245 -0.24 6.59 -7.93
N TYR A 246 -0.99 6.07 -8.90
CA TYR A 246 -2.03 5.08 -8.60
C TYR A 246 -1.44 3.79 -8.01
N ARG A 247 -0.16 3.51 -8.29
CA ARG A 247 0.60 2.45 -7.63
C ARG A 247 0.78 2.70 -6.13
N ILE A 248 0.93 3.97 -5.74
CA ILE A 248 1.00 4.34 -4.32
C ILE A 248 -0.37 4.13 -3.69
N PHE A 249 -1.45 4.50 -4.38
CA PHE A 249 -2.80 4.22 -3.91
C PHE A 249 -3.07 2.70 -3.73
N THR A 250 -2.64 1.86 -4.68
CA THR A 250 -2.85 0.40 -4.60
C THR A 250 -2.18 -0.24 -3.39
N GLU A 251 -1.02 0.26 -2.96
CA GLU A 251 -0.34 -0.21 -1.75
C GLU A 251 -1.18 -0.03 -0.49
N PHE A 252 -2.02 0.99 -0.47
CA PHE A 252 -2.90 1.31 0.64
C PHE A 252 -4.29 0.68 0.50
N LEU A 253 -4.59 -0.08 -0.56
CA LEU A 253 -5.88 -0.76 -0.69
C LEU A 253 -6.30 -1.56 0.56
N PRO A 254 -5.41 -2.30 1.26
CA PRO A 254 -5.76 -2.99 2.50
C PRO A 254 -6.33 -2.08 3.61
N LEU A 255 -5.98 -0.78 3.61
CA LEU A 255 -6.51 0.22 4.54
C LEU A 255 -7.99 0.50 4.29
N TYR A 256 -8.46 0.33 3.04
CA TYR A 256 -9.82 0.67 2.60
C TYR A 256 -10.70 -0.55 2.37
N SER A 257 -10.14 -1.63 1.82
CA SER A 257 -10.87 -2.83 1.40
C SER A 257 -11.55 -3.53 2.58
N LEU A 258 -10.86 -3.67 3.72
CA LEU A 258 -11.45 -4.31 4.89
C LEU A 258 -12.59 -3.48 5.51
N PRO A 259 -12.42 -2.17 5.77
CA PRO A 259 -13.54 -1.31 6.19
C PRO A 259 -14.73 -1.37 5.23
N LEU A 260 -14.51 -1.34 3.92
CA LEU A 260 -15.59 -1.46 2.93
C LEU A 260 -16.31 -2.80 3.05
N ALA A 261 -15.57 -3.92 3.11
CA ALA A 261 -16.15 -5.25 3.29
C ALA A 261 -17.01 -5.35 4.56
N LEU A 262 -16.57 -4.74 5.66
CA LEU A 262 -17.34 -4.67 6.90
C LEU A 262 -18.62 -3.85 6.76
N ILE A 263 -18.56 -2.70 6.07
CA ILE A 263 -19.74 -1.86 5.81
C ILE A 263 -20.75 -2.61 4.94
N ILE A 264 -20.29 -3.28 3.88
CA ILE A 264 -21.14 -4.07 2.98
C ILE A 264 -21.80 -5.20 3.76
N ARG A 265 -21.02 -6.01 4.50
CA ARG A 265 -21.55 -7.08 5.35
C ARG A 265 -22.62 -6.56 6.30
N LYS A 266 -22.33 -5.48 7.03
CA LYS A 266 -23.28 -4.91 7.99
C LYS A 266 -24.56 -4.42 7.30
N ARG A 267 -24.47 -3.86 6.09
CA ARG A 267 -25.66 -3.44 5.32
C ARG A 267 -26.51 -4.64 4.89
N LEU A 268 -25.89 -5.74 4.48
CA LEU A 268 -26.60 -6.96 4.10
C LEU A 268 -27.28 -7.62 5.30
N GLU A 269 -26.64 -7.62 6.48
CA GLU A 269 -27.23 -8.11 7.73
C GLU A 269 -28.48 -7.33 8.17
N PHE A 270 -28.61 -6.04 7.81
CA PHE A 270 -29.79 -5.22 8.14
C PHE A 270 -30.89 -5.27 7.07
N ALA A 271 -30.61 -5.85 5.89
CA ALA A 271 -31.56 -5.97 4.79
C ALA A 271 -32.24 -7.35 4.71
N ALA A 272 -31.68 -8.34 5.43
CA ALA A 272 -32.23 -9.69 5.61
C ALA A 272 -33.06 -9.75 6.89
#